data_AF-A0A2M7XPF6-F1
#
_entry.id   AF-A0A2M7XPF6-F1
#
_cell.length_a   1.000
_cell.length_b   1.000
_cell.length_c   1.000
_cell.angle_alpha   90.00
_cell.angle_beta   90.00
_cell.angle_gamma   90.00
#
_symmetry.space_group_name_H-M   'P 1'
#
loop_
_entity.id
_entity.type
_entity.pdbx_description
1 polymer ?
#
loop_
_entity_poly.entity_id
_entity_poly.type
_entity_poly.pdbx_seq_one_letter_code
_entity_poly.pdbx_strand_id
1 'polypeptide(L)'
;LGAATLFTAAGIPMFYMGAEFGMDTERTIDYNTLRWNYLDSPAQLGILEFYKRLIWLRNNFPALRSNNVDVVAKSNTTKTIVYHRVQDGSPSVVVALNFNTTNQTLDLQFPGSGTWYEFVDDDTLTIESNWYAGYVLPASSAKIFTTDHLWLGVADEPVRTKTFMLHPAFPNPFNPSTKINWTLPNQADVKIGIYDLRGREVWTEHLSAVPSGDYGTIWRGVTNDGKQAATGVYILKFDAGTFSAAQKLILMK
;
A
#
# COMPACT_ATOMS: atom_id res chain seq x y z
N LEU A 1 10.16 12.63 -14.05
CA LEU A 1 11.58 12.25 -13.89
C LEU A 1 12.04 12.18 -12.42
N GLY A 2 12.11 13.29 -11.68
CA GLY A 2 12.66 13.30 -10.31
C GLY A 2 12.01 12.29 -9.35
N ALA A 3 10.68 12.22 -9.34
CA ALA A 3 9.94 11.24 -8.54
C ALA A 3 10.29 9.80 -8.95
N ALA A 4 10.28 9.48 -10.26
CA ALA A 4 10.66 8.16 -10.75
C ALA A 4 12.05 7.77 -10.25
N THR A 5 13.05 8.65 -10.42
CA THR A 5 14.41 8.45 -9.91
C THR A 5 14.43 8.19 -8.41
N LEU A 6 13.70 8.98 -7.61
CA LEU A 6 13.64 8.82 -6.15
C LEU A 6 13.06 7.46 -5.74
N PHE A 7 11.98 7.02 -6.38
CA PHE A 7 11.29 5.78 -6.02
C PHE A 7 11.99 4.52 -6.55
N THR A 8 12.81 4.64 -7.60
CA THR A 8 13.53 3.50 -8.19
C THR A 8 15.02 3.46 -7.87
N ALA A 9 15.58 4.47 -7.22
CA ALA A 9 16.93 4.41 -6.66
C ALA A 9 17.04 3.48 -5.44
N ALA A 10 18.27 3.05 -5.14
CA ALA A 10 18.58 2.36 -3.89
C ALA A 10 18.51 3.35 -2.71
N GLY A 11 17.97 2.89 -1.57
CA GLY A 11 17.76 3.71 -0.37
C GLY A 11 16.30 3.90 -0.01
N ILE A 12 16.02 4.75 0.98
CA ILE A 12 14.66 5.03 1.49
C ILE A 12 14.19 6.36 0.89
N PRO A 13 13.14 6.38 0.05
CA PRO A 13 12.63 7.62 -0.53
C PRO A 13 12.00 8.49 0.54
N MET A 14 12.36 9.77 0.56
CA MET A 14 11.74 10.80 1.37
C MET A 14 11.37 11.97 0.46
N PHE A 15 10.14 12.46 0.57
CA PHE A 15 9.67 13.64 -0.14
C PHE A 15 8.88 14.54 0.82
N TYR A 16 8.85 15.83 0.52
CA TYR A 16 8.20 16.82 1.35
C TYR A 16 6.70 16.89 1.04
N MET A 17 5.88 17.20 2.04
CA MET A 17 4.43 17.31 1.88
C MET A 17 4.08 18.34 0.79
N GLY A 18 3.15 17.99 -0.10
CA GLY A 18 2.76 18.82 -1.25
C GLY A 18 3.58 18.58 -2.53
N ALA A 19 4.75 17.93 -2.45
CA ALA A 19 5.51 17.56 -3.64
C ALA A 19 4.77 16.56 -4.53
N GLU A 20 3.91 15.74 -3.92
CA GLU A 20 3.08 14.73 -4.58
C GLU A 20 1.98 15.31 -5.45
N PHE A 21 1.64 16.60 -5.34
CA PHE A 21 0.71 17.28 -6.25
C PHE A 21 1.27 18.60 -6.79
N GLY A 22 2.60 18.76 -6.77
CA GLY A 22 3.29 19.88 -7.40
C GLY A 22 3.11 21.23 -6.69
N MET A 23 2.98 21.23 -5.36
CA MET A 23 2.91 22.46 -4.58
C MET A 23 4.22 23.24 -4.69
N ASP A 24 4.12 24.52 -5.06
CA ASP A 24 5.23 25.43 -5.38
C ASP A 24 5.36 26.58 -4.37
N THR A 25 4.83 26.40 -3.16
CA THR A 25 4.89 27.42 -2.11
C THR A 25 6.32 27.81 -1.74
N GLU A 26 6.54 29.11 -1.60
CA GLU A 26 7.82 29.64 -1.13
C GLU A 26 8.18 29.16 0.28
N ARG A 27 9.47 29.12 0.55
CA ARG A 27 9.99 28.80 1.88
C ARG A 27 9.64 29.94 2.84
N THR A 28 8.92 29.61 3.91
CA THR A 28 8.58 30.54 4.99
C THR A 28 8.95 29.96 6.36
N ILE A 29 9.14 30.85 7.34
CA ILE A 29 9.27 30.49 8.77
C ILE A 29 7.90 30.28 9.44
N ASP A 30 6.83 30.72 8.77
CA ASP A 30 5.45 30.56 9.22
C ASP A 30 4.89 29.18 8.83
N TYR A 31 3.68 28.89 9.31
CA TYR A 31 2.98 27.65 8.97
C TYR A 31 2.72 27.56 7.46
N ASN A 32 3.24 26.52 6.84
CA ASN A 32 2.93 26.19 5.45
C ASN A 32 1.90 25.05 5.39
N THR A 33 0.63 25.42 5.18
CA THR A 33 -0.47 24.46 5.10
C THR A 33 -0.64 23.92 3.67
N LEU A 34 -1.01 22.64 3.56
CA LEU A 34 -1.30 22.01 2.27
C LEU A 34 -2.40 22.79 1.51
N ARG A 35 -2.14 23.03 0.23
CA ARG A 35 -3.04 23.74 -0.69
C ARG A 35 -3.92 22.73 -1.42
N TRP A 36 -4.94 22.22 -0.74
CA TRP A 36 -5.82 21.16 -1.27
C TRP A 36 -6.50 21.53 -2.59
N ASN A 37 -6.73 22.82 -2.85
CA ASN A 37 -7.29 23.33 -4.10
C ASN A 37 -6.41 23.04 -5.34
N TYR A 38 -5.14 22.65 -5.18
CA TYR A 38 -4.30 22.21 -6.30
C TYR A 38 -4.86 20.94 -6.94
N LEU A 39 -5.55 20.09 -6.17
CA LEU A 39 -6.13 18.84 -6.66
C LEU A 39 -7.35 19.04 -7.56
N ASP A 40 -7.89 20.26 -7.64
CA ASP A 40 -8.96 20.61 -8.58
C ASP A 40 -8.44 20.71 -10.03
N SER A 41 -7.11 20.82 -10.21
CA SER A 41 -6.48 20.86 -11.53
C SER A 41 -6.10 19.46 -12.02
N PRO A 42 -6.50 19.06 -13.24
CA PRO A 42 -6.16 17.75 -13.81
C PRO A 42 -4.65 17.49 -13.88
N ALA A 43 -3.83 18.52 -14.10
CA ALA A 43 -2.38 18.36 -14.18
C ALA A 43 -1.78 17.96 -12.81
N GLN A 44 -2.17 18.64 -11.74
CA GLN A 44 -1.73 18.35 -10.38
C GLN A 44 -2.30 17.02 -9.88
N LEU A 45 -3.54 16.70 -10.22
CA LEU A 45 -4.11 15.37 -9.96
C LEU A 45 -3.29 14.28 -10.68
N GLY A 46 -2.87 14.52 -11.92
CA GLY A 46 -1.97 13.63 -12.66
C GLY A 46 -0.63 13.40 -11.95
N ILE A 47 -0.07 14.43 -11.32
CA ILE A 47 1.15 14.29 -10.48
C ILE A 47 0.84 13.38 -9.29
N LEU A 48 -0.27 13.61 -8.58
CA LEU A 48 -0.67 12.78 -7.44
C LEU A 48 -0.85 11.31 -7.84
N GLU A 49 -1.53 11.05 -8.94
CA GLU A 49 -1.69 9.70 -9.47
C GLU A 49 -0.36 9.06 -9.86
N PHE A 50 0.56 9.83 -10.44
CA PHE A 50 1.91 9.33 -10.72
C PHE A 50 2.69 8.95 -9.46
N TYR A 51 2.61 9.76 -8.39
CA TYR A 51 3.22 9.41 -7.10
C TYR A 51 2.59 8.16 -6.49
N LYS A 52 1.26 8.03 -6.51
CA LYS A 52 0.54 6.83 -6.05
C LYS A 52 1.02 5.57 -6.80
N ARG A 53 1.13 5.66 -8.14
CA ARG A 53 1.66 4.58 -8.99
C ARG A 53 3.08 4.19 -8.60
N LEU A 54 3.99 5.16 -8.40
CA LEU A 54 5.37 4.88 -7.99
C LEU A 54 5.48 4.26 -6.59
N ILE A 55 4.65 4.70 -5.63
CA ILE A 55 4.59 4.10 -4.29
C ILE A 55 4.10 2.65 -4.39
N TRP A 56 3.05 2.42 -5.15
CA TRP A 56 2.51 1.08 -5.40
C TRP A 56 3.58 0.18 -6.04
N LEU A 57 4.25 0.64 -7.10
CA LEU A 57 5.32 -0.08 -7.78
C LEU A 57 6.41 -0.50 -6.79
N ARG A 58 6.92 0.45 -6.00
CA ARG A 58 7.98 0.19 -5.03
C ARG A 58 7.59 -0.83 -3.96
N ASN A 59 6.32 -0.85 -3.55
CA ASN A 59 5.83 -1.80 -2.56
C ASN A 59 5.67 -3.22 -3.14
N ASN A 60 5.28 -3.33 -4.41
CA ASN A 60 4.99 -4.60 -5.07
C ASN A 60 6.20 -5.25 -5.76
N PHE A 61 7.29 -4.51 -5.97
CA PHE A 61 8.55 -5.04 -6.49
C PHE A 61 9.65 -4.96 -5.42
N PRO A 62 9.88 -6.04 -4.64
CA PRO A 62 10.86 -6.05 -3.54
C PRO A 62 12.27 -5.60 -3.95
N ALA A 63 12.67 -5.88 -5.19
CA ALA A 63 13.94 -5.44 -5.76
C ALA A 63 14.15 -3.91 -5.63
N LEU A 64 13.08 -3.10 -5.70
CA LEU A 64 13.14 -1.65 -5.54
C LEU A 64 13.44 -1.20 -4.11
N ARG A 65 13.22 -2.06 -3.11
CA ARG A 65 13.53 -1.84 -1.69
C ARG A 65 14.84 -2.46 -1.24
N SER A 66 15.51 -3.23 -2.11
CA SER A 66 16.84 -3.80 -1.86
C SER A 66 17.96 -2.75 -1.97
N ASN A 67 19.16 -3.08 -1.49
CA ASN A 67 20.35 -2.24 -1.74
C ASN A 67 21.03 -2.52 -3.09
N ASN A 68 20.55 -3.52 -3.83
CA ASN A 68 21.19 -3.95 -5.05
C ASN A 68 20.75 -3.05 -6.21
N VAL A 69 21.74 -2.47 -6.86
CA VAL A 69 21.59 -1.70 -8.08
C VAL A 69 22.76 -2.04 -8.98
N ASP A 70 22.45 -2.41 -10.21
CA ASP A 70 23.46 -2.69 -11.24
C ASP A 70 23.34 -1.66 -12.35
N VAL A 71 24.34 -0.79 -12.50
CA VAL A 71 24.31 0.28 -13.50
C VAL A 71 24.90 -0.25 -14.80
N VAL A 72 24.03 -0.63 -15.72
CA VAL A 72 24.40 -1.26 -16.99
C VAL A 72 24.83 -0.26 -18.07
N ALA A 73 24.33 0.97 -18.03
CA ALA A 73 24.77 2.03 -18.94
C ALA A 73 24.68 3.42 -18.28
N LYS A 74 25.64 4.30 -18.57
CA LYS A 74 25.58 5.71 -18.18
C LYS A 74 26.39 6.57 -19.14
N SER A 75 25.97 7.81 -19.35
CA SER A 75 26.68 8.75 -20.21
C SER A 75 26.46 10.18 -19.75
N ASN A 76 27.56 10.89 -19.50
CA ASN A 76 27.53 12.31 -19.15
C ASN A 76 27.19 13.19 -20.37
N THR A 77 27.52 12.75 -21.58
CA THR A 77 27.25 13.48 -22.82
C THR A 77 25.76 13.49 -23.14
N THR A 78 25.13 12.32 -23.11
CA THR A 78 23.70 12.17 -23.37
C THR A 78 22.85 12.42 -22.12
N LYS A 79 23.49 12.53 -20.94
CA LYS A 79 22.85 12.68 -19.62
C LYS A 79 21.84 11.56 -19.33
N THR A 80 22.20 10.33 -19.69
CA THR A 80 21.38 9.14 -19.49
C THR A 80 22.00 8.17 -18.50
N ILE A 81 21.16 7.42 -17.80
CA ILE A 81 21.57 6.27 -16.97
C ILE A 81 20.52 5.17 -17.11
N VAL A 82 21.01 3.94 -17.25
CA VAL A 82 20.21 2.71 -17.23
C VAL A 82 20.76 1.81 -16.14
N TYR A 83 19.88 1.32 -15.27
CA TYR A 83 20.26 0.42 -14.20
C TYR A 83 19.18 -0.61 -13.91
N HIS A 84 19.59 -1.74 -13.36
CA HIS A 84 18.72 -2.81 -12.90
C HIS A 84 18.61 -2.77 -11.38
N ARG A 85 17.43 -3.11 -10.88
CA ARG A 85 17.17 -3.39 -9.47
C ARG A 85 16.87 -4.87 -9.36
N VAL A 86 17.65 -5.55 -8.54
CA VAL A 86 17.66 -7.02 -8.47
C VAL A 86 17.60 -7.50 -7.02
N GLN A 87 16.91 -8.61 -6.77
CA GLN A 87 16.93 -9.27 -5.47
C GLN A 87 16.68 -10.75 -5.69
N ASP A 88 17.40 -11.61 -4.96
CA ASP A 88 17.27 -13.06 -5.08
C ASP A 88 15.80 -13.48 -4.89
N GLY A 89 15.31 -14.28 -5.83
CA GLY A 89 13.93 -14.78 -5.84
C GLY A 89 12.85 -13.71 -6.09
N SER A 90 13.22 -12.48 -6.47
CA SER A 90 12.29 -11.41 -6.81
C SER A 90 12.39 -11.00 -8.28
N PRO A 91 11.29 -10.54 -8.89
CA PRO A 91 11.34 -10.01 -10.23
C PRO A 91 12.25 -8.79 -10.34
N SER A 92 13.02 -8.72 -11.43
CA SER A 92 13.94 -7.62 -11.69
C SER A 92 13.21 -6.41 -12.27
N VAL A 93 13.71 -5.20 -11.97
CA VAL A 93 13.19 -3.95 -12.54
C VAL A 93 14.30 -3.26 -13.31
N VAL A 94 14.05 -2.89 -14.57
CA VAL A 94 14.98 -2.12 -15.40
C VAL A 94 14.52 -0.66 -15.43
N VAL A 95 15.44 0.27 -15.21
CA VAL A 95 15.12 1.70 -15.15
C VAL A 95 16.03 2.43 -16.12
N ALA A 96 15.43 3.21 -17.03
CA ALA A 96 16.13 4.07 -17.96
C ALA A 96 15.71 5.53 -17.73
N LEU A 97 16.69 6.42 -17.50
CA LEU A 97 16.46 7.82 -17.18
C LEU A 97 17.17 8.71 -18.19
N ASN A 98 16.46 9.72 -18.71
CA ASN A 98 17.01 10.76 -19.56
C ASN A 98 16.89 12.11 -18.88
N PHE A 99 18.02 12.64 -18.39
CA PHE A 99 18.11 13.98 -17.80
C PHE A 99 18.41 15.08 -18.83
N ASN A 100 18.49 14.74 -20.12
CA ASN A 100 18.60 15.70 -21.19
C ASN A 100 17.22 16.23 -21.59
N THR A 101 17.18 17.47 -22.09
CA THR A 101 15.97 18.10 -22.62
C THR A 101 15.69 17.69 -24.07
N THR A 102 16.45 16.73 -24.61
CA THR A 102 16.26 16.15 -25.94
C THR A 102 16.13 14.64 -25.87
N ASN A 103 15.40 14.05 -26.82
CA ASN A 103 15.28 12.59 -26.93
C ASN A 103 16.66 11.97 -27.15
N GLN A 104 16.89 10.81 -26.54
CA GLN A 104 18.12 10.04 -26.70
C GLN A 104 17.78 8.67 -27.23
N THR A 105 18.59 8.18 -28.18
CA THR A 105 18.49 6.81 -28.67
C THR A 105 19.56 5.97 -28.00
N LEU A 106 19.18 4.85 -27.40
CA LEU A 106 20.07 4.01 -26.62
C LEU A 106 19.70 2.54 -26.73
N ASP A 107 20.69 1.68 -26.63
CA ASP A 107 20.48 0.24 -26.54
C ASP A 107 20.20 -0.13 -25.08
N LEU A 108 19.12 -0.86 -24.85
CA LEU A 108 18.70 -1.32 -23.53
C LEU A 108 19.11 -2.78 -23.34
N GLN A 109 19.85 -3.04 -22.26
CA GLN A 109 20.10 -4.40 -21.78
C GLN A 109 19.07 -4.76 -20.72
N PHE A 110 18.50 -5.96 -20.82
CA PHE A 110 17.57 -6.56 -19.87
C PHE A 110 18.19 -7.79 -19.21
N PRO A 111 17.69 -8.25 -18.05
CA PRO A 111 18.13 -9.51 -17.43
C PRO A 111 17.88 -10.76 -18.29
N GLY A 112 16.93 -10.72 -19.21
CA GLY A 112 16.60 -11.85 -20.07
C GLY A 112 15.58 -11.49 -21.15
N SER A 113 15.39 -12.40 -22.10
CA SER A 113 14.37 -12.30 -23.13
C SER A 113 12.95 -12.43 -22.56
N GLY A 114 11.96 -11.98 -23.32
CA GLY A 114 10.54 -12.11 -22.98
C GLY A 114 9.79 -10.80 -23.08
N THR A 115 8.62 -10.76 -22.44
CA THR A 115 7.77 -9.57 -22.38
C THR A 115 8.08 -8.78 -21.12
N TRP A 116 8.31 -7.48 -21.31
CA TRP A 116 8.55 -6.49 -20.28
C TRP A 116 7.46 -5.42 -20.37
N TYR A 117 6.88 -5.06 -19.22
CA TYR A 117 5.84 -4.05 -19.13
C TYR A 117 6.44 -2.72 -18.70
N GLU A 118 6.26 -1.70 -19.52
CA GLU A 118 6.72 -0.33 -19.29
C GLU A 118 5.70 0.40 -18.42
N PHE A 119 6.07 0.65 -17.18
CA PHE A 119 5.19 1.09 -16.12
C PHE A 119 4.76 2.56 -16.22
N VAL A 120 5.52 3.45 -16.87
CA VAL A 120 5.19 4.88 -16.85
C VAL A 120 4.02 5.19 -17.78
N ASP A 121 4.11 4.73 -19.03
CA ASP A 121 3.12 4.99 -20.07
C ASP A 121 2.21 3.78 -20.36
N ASP A 122 2.25 2.75 -19.51
CA ASP A 122 1.47 1.50 -19.61
C ASP A 122 1.65 0.80 -20.98
N ASP A 123 2.90 0.72 -21.43
CA ASP A 123 3.28 0.10 -22.71
C ASP A 123 3.90 -1.29 -22.49
N THR A 124 4.11 -2.04 -23.57
CA THR A 124 4.67 -3.38 -23.54
C THR A 124 5.79 -3.54 -24.56
N LEU A 125 6.90 -4.14 -24.12
CA LEU A 125 8.06 -4.43 -24.95
C LEU A 125 8.32 -5.93 -24.95
N THR A 126 8.36 -6.56 -26.12
CA THR A 126 8.78 -7.97 -26.25
C THR A 126 10.14 -8.03 -26.90
N ILE A 127 11.08 -8.73 -26.26
CA ILE A 127 12.47 -8.83 -26.69
C ILE A 127 12.87 -10.30 -26.86
N GLU A 128 13.48 -10.63 -27.99
CA GLU A 128 13.87 -12.00 -28.33
C GLU A 128 15.19 -12.43 -27.68
N SER A 129 15.97 -11.46 -27.20
CA SER A 129 17.22 -11.64 -26.48
C SER A 129 17.23 -10.77 -25.22
N ASN A 130 18.37 -10.63 -24.57
CA ASN A 130 18.54 -9.70 -23.46
C ASN A 130 18.91 -8.27 -23.91
N TRP A 131 18.82 -7.96 -25.21
CA TRP A 131 19.11 -6.64 -25.78
C TRP A 131 17.94 -6.10 -26.62
N TYR A 132 17.69 -4.81 -26.50
CA TYR A 132 16.82 -4.03 -27.38
C TYR A 132 17.61 -2.86 -27.97
N ALA A 133 17.78 -2.86 -29.29
CA ALA A 133 18.57 -1.84 -29.97
C ALA A 133 17.73 -0.60 -30.30
N GLY A 134 18.32 0.59 -30.18
CA GLY A 134 17.74 1.83 -30.68
C GLY A 134 16.47 2.30 -29.96
N TYR A 135 16.32 2.02 -28.66
CA TYR A 135 15.19 2.54 -27.89
C TYR A 135 15.25 4.07 -27.81
N VAL A 136 14.16 4.73 -28.23
CA VAL A 136 14.04 6.19 -28.13
C VAL A 136 13.50 6.55 -26.75
N LEU A 137 14.38 7.04 -25.88
CA LEU A 137 14.03 7.54 -24.56
C LEU A 137 13.69 9.04 -24.62
N PRO A 138 12.43 9.44 -24.36
CA PRO A 138 12.01 10.84 -24.49
C PRO A 138 12.80 11.80 -23.60
N ALA A 139 12.87 13.07 -23.99
CA ALA A 139 13.46 14.14 -23.19
C ALA A 139 12.88 14.19 -21.77
N SER A 140 13.72 14.45 -20.76
CA SER A 140 13.31 14.65 -19.37
C SER A 140 12.37 13.56 -18.81
N SER A 141 12.56 12.32 -19.25
CA SER A 141 11.65 11.20 -18.98
C SER A 141 12.35 10.05 -18.24
N ALA A 142 11.53 9.19 -17.67
CA ALA A 142 11.93 7.92 -17.10
C ALA A 142 11.10 6.82 -17.74
N LYS A 143 11.71 5.65 -17.94
CA LYS A 143 11.05 4.41 -18.34
C LYS A 143 11.40 3.33 -17.35
N ILE A 144 10.39 2.61 -16.89
CA ILE A 144 10.54 1.59 -15.85
C ILE A 144 9.93 0.31 -16.37
N PHE A 145 10.74 -0.71 -16.57
CA PHE A 145 10.30 -1.98 -17.10
C PHE A 145 10.25 -3.04 -16.00
N THR A 146 9.17 -3.80 -15.98
CA THR A 146 8.90 -4.87 -15.02
C THR A 146 8.52 -6.14 -15.75
N THR A 147 8.65 -7.30 -15.11
CA THR A 147 8.25 -8.58 -15.70
C THR A 147 6.76 -8.88 -15.55
N ASP A 148 6.04 -8.15 -14.70
CA ASP A 148 4.62 -8.37 -14.42
C ASP A 148 3.80 -7.09 -14.62
N HIS A 149 2.68 -7.20 -15.34
CA HIS A 149 1.74 -6.10 -15.58
C HIS A 149 0.76 -5.98 -14.40
N LEU A 150 1.22 -5.39 -13.30
CA LEU A 150 0.47 -5.43 -12.03
C LEU A 150 -0.28 -4.13 -11.69
N TRP A 151 -0.28 -3.13 -12.56
CA TRP A 151 -1.10 -1.92 -12.43
C TRP A 151 -2.16 -1.86 -13.54
N LEU A 152 -3.15 -2.73 -13.47
CA LEU A 152 -4.36 -2.56 -14.27
C LEU A 152 -5.26 -1.55 -13.55
N GLY A 153 -5.24 -0.31 -14.00
CA GLY A 153 -6.06 0.82 -13.50
C GLY A 153 -7.57 0.64 -13.68
N VAL A 154 -8.11 -0.53 -13.39
CA VAL A 154 -9.55 -0.82 -13.32
C VAL A 154 -9.87 -1.20 -11.88
N ALA A 155 -10.35 -0.20 -11.11
CA ALA A 155 -11.08 -0.35 -9.86
C ALA A 155 -10.87 -1.67 -9.09
N ASP A 156 -9.68 -1.85 -8.55
CA ASP A 156 -9.58 -2.40 -7.21
C ASP A 156 -8.62 -1.46 -6.49
N GLU A 157 -9.12 -0.88 -5.39
CA GLU A 157 -8.24 -0.39 -4.32
C GLU A 157 -7.07 -1.36 -4.21
N PRO A 158 -5.81 -0.90 -4.05
CA PRO A 158 -4.71 -1.83 -3.81
C PRO A 158 -5.23 -2.82 -2.79
N VAL A 159 -5.10 -4.13 -3.05
CA VAL A 159 -5.34 -5.15 -2.03
C VAL A 159 -4.33 -4.83 -0.95
N ARG A 160 -4.70 -3.88 -0.08
CA ARG A 160 -4.17 -3.72 1.23
C ARG A 160 -4.51 -5.07 1.78
N THR A 161 -3.51 -5.94 1.90
CA THR A 161 -3.59 -7.02 2.86
C THR A 161 -3.95 -6.35 4.17
N LYS A 162 -5.25 -6.27 4.44
CA LYS A 162 -5.77 -5.81 5.71
C LYS A 162 -5.09 -6.69 6.73
N THR A 163 -4.64 -6.14 7.84
CA THR A 163 -4.13 -6.94 8.94
C THR A 163 -5.30 -7.23 9.86
N PHE A 164 -5.29 -8.40 10.48
CA PHE A 164 -6.27 -8.68 11.52
C PHE A 164 -6.13 -7.65 12.64
N MET A 165 -7.22 -6.99 13.00
CA MET A 165 -7.27 -6.03 14.09
C MET A 165 -8.57 -6.18 14.88
N LEU A 166 -8.45 -6.27 16.20
CA LEU A 166 -9.57 -6.08 17.13
C LEU A 166 -9.38 -4.70 17.77
N HIS A 167 -10.25 -3.74 17.42
CA HIS A 167 -10.15 -2.40 17.97
C HIS A 167 -10.67 -2.35 19.41
N PRO A 168 -10.18 -1.42 20.24
CA PRO A 168 -10.74 -1.18 21.56
C PRO A 168 -12.25 -0.95 21.47
N ALA A 169 -13.01 -1.67 22.29
CA ALA A 169 -14.45 -1.49 22.37
C ALA A 169 -14.77 -0.07 22.85
N PHE A 170 -15.71 0.59 22.19
CA PHE A 170 -16.09 1.96 22.51
C PHE A 170 -17.62 2.14 22.56
N PRO A 171 -18.15 2.75 23.64
CA PRO A 171 -17.45 3.18 24.85
C PRO A 171 -16.95 1.98 25.70
N ASN A 172 -15.96 2.20 26.57
CA ASN A 172 -15.51 1.24 27.59
C ASN A 172 -14.77 2.01 28.71
N PRO A 173 -15.32 2.15 29.93
CA PRO A 173 -16.56 1.56 30.43
C PRO A 173 -17.83 1.99 29.66
N PHE A 174 -18.89 1.19 29.69
CA PHE A 174 -20.10 1.41 28.90
C PHE A 174 -21.41 1.17 29.67
N ASN A 175 -22.50 1.79 29.20
CA ASN A 175 -23.86 1.62 29.73
C ASN A 175 -24.92 1.91 28.64
N PRO A 176 -25.83 0.98 28.27
CA PRO A 176 -25.75 -0.47 28.45
C PRO A 176 -25.03 -1.17 27.28
N SER A 177 -24.58 -0.44 26.25
CA SER A 177 -24.00 -1.02 25.05
C SER A 177 -22.60 -0.51 24.71
N THR A 178 -21.81 -1.38 24.08
CA THR A 178 -20.49 -1.04 23.52
C THR A 178 -20.39 -1.58 22.08
N LYS A 179 -19.69 -0.84 21.22
CA LYS A 179 -19.40 -1.27 19.86
C LYS A 179 -17.98 -1.85 19.79
N ILE A 180 -17.88 -3.03 19.21
CA ILE A 180 -16.64 -3.76 18.99
C ILE A 180 -16.36 -3.72 17.49
N ASN A 181 -15.41 -2.89 17.06
CA ASN A 181 -14.99 -2.85 15.66
C ASN A 181 -13.83 -3.82 15.45
N TRP A 182 -13.80 -4.48 14.29
CA TRP A 182 -12.77 -5.45 13.94
C TRP A 182 -12.54 -5.52 12.43
N THR A 183 -11.32 -5.88 12.05
CA THR A 183 -10.88 -5.98 10.66
C THR A 183 -10.42 -7.41 10.38
N LEU A 184 -10.91 -8.00 9.29
CA LEU A 184 -10.46 -9.29 8.79
C LEU A 184 -9.55 -9.13 7.56
N PRO A 185 -8.39 -9.82 7.54
CA PRO A 185 -7.47 -9.84 6.40
C PRO A 185 -8.00 -10.67 5.23
N ASN A 186 -8.62 -11.81 5.54
CA ASN A 186 -9.10 -12.84 4.61
C ASN A 186 -10.44 -13.38 5.11
N GLN A 187 -11.15 -14.10 4.25
CA GLN A 187 -12.39 -14.76 4.64
C GLN A 187 -12.15 -15.77 5.78
N ALA A 188 -12.98 -15.73 6.83
CA ALA A 188 -12.87 -16.65 7.97
C ALA A 188 -14.22 -16.86 8.68
N ASP A 189 -14.33 -17.97 9.40
CA ASP A 189 -15.36 -18.14 10.42
C ASP A 189 -14.97 -17.36 11.68
N VAL A 190 -15.88 -16.52 12.18
CA VAL A 190 -15.67 -15.64 13.33
C VAL A 190 -16.50 -16.11 14.52
N LYS A 191 -15.86 -16.20 15.69
CA LYS A 191 -16.51 -16.36 17.00
C LYS A 191 -16.17 -15.16 17.88
N ILE A 192 -17.19 -14.45 18.33
CA ILE A 192 -17.08 -13.36 19.30
C ILE A 192 -17.74 -13.81 20.60
N GLY A 193 -16.94 -14.11 21.62
CA GLY A 193 -17.42 -14.55 22.93
C GLY A 193 -17.14 -13.53 24.01
N ILE A 194 -18.08 -13.33 24.92
CA ILE A 194 -17.93 -12.49 26.10
C ILE A 194 -18.05 -13.38 27.32
N TYR A 195 -17.05 -13.33 28.20
CA TYR A 195 -16.91 -14.20 29.35
C TYR A 195 -16.85 -13.39 30.64
N ASP A 196 -17.41 -13.93 31.72
CA ASP A 196 -17.20 -13.36 33.05
C ASP A 196 -15.81 -13.74 33.61
N LEU A 197 -15.43 -13.19 34.76
CA LEU A 197 -14.14 -13.48 35.41
C LEU A 197 -13.99 -14.95 35.87
N ARG A 198 -15.08 -15.73 35.88
CA ARG A 198 -15.06 -17.17 36.17
C ARG A 198 -14.89 -18.00 34.89
N GLY A 199 -14.74 -17.36 33.73
CA GLY A 199 -14.61 -18.01 32.43
C GLY A 199 -15.94 -18.52 31.87
N ARG A 200 -17.08 -18.16 32.45
CA ARG A 200 -18.39 -18.56 31.91
C ARG A 200 -18.73 -17.71 30.70
N GLU A 201 -19.15 -18.34 29.60
CA GLU A 201 -19.63 -17.65 28.41
C GLU A 201 -20.97 -16.98 28.71
N VAL A 202 -20.98 -15.65 28.65
CA VAL A 202 -22.13 -14.80 28.97
C VAL A 202 -22.90 -14.48 27.69
N TRP A 203 -22.18 -14.25 26.60
CA TRP A 203 -22.75 -13.92 25.30
C TRP A 203 -21.82 -14.42 24.19
N THR A 204 -22.38 -14.93 23.09
CA THR A 204 -21.60 -15.35 21.91
C THR A 204 -22.30 -15.00 20.61
N GLU A 205 -21.51 -14.67 19.60
CA GLU A 205 -21.95 -14.51 18.21
C GLU A 205 -21.03 -15.33 17.30
N HIS A 206 -21.65 -16.08 16.39
CA HIS A 206 -20.97 -16.92 15.41
C HIS A 206 -21.36 -16.46 14.01
N LEU A 207 -20.35 -16.15 13.20
CA LEU A 207 -20.53 -15.74 11.81
C LEU A 207 -19.69 -16.67 10.93
N SER A 208 -20.34 -17.32 9.96
CA SER A 208 -19.65 -18.24 9.04
C SER A 208 -19.23 -17.52 7.77
N ALA A 209 -18.05 -17.88 7.25
CA ALA A 209 -17.51 -17.41 5.98
C ALA A 209 -17.57 -15.88 5.79
N VAL A 210 -17.21 -15.12 6.83
CA VAL A 210 -17.18 -13.64 6.78
C VAL A 210 -16.07 -13.21 5.81
N PRO A 211 -16.35 -12.41 4.76
CA PRO A 211 -15.34 -11.92 3.84
C PRO A 211 -14.26 -11.04 4.50
N SER A 212 -13.18 -10.75 3.76
CA SER A 212 -12.21 -9.71 4.16
C SER A 212 -12.91 -8.35 4.22
N GLY A 213 -12.67 -7.58 5.27
CA GLY A 213 -13.49 -6.37 5.51
C GLY A 213 -13.31 -5.75 6.89
N ASP A 214 -13.93 -4.59 7.07
CA ASP A 214 -14.08 -3.93 8.38
C ASP A 214 -15.53 -4.10 8.84
N TYR A 215 -15.70 -4.51 10.10
CA TYR A 215 -16.99 -4.90 10.64
C TYR A 215 -17.16 -4.36 12.07
N GLY A 216 -18.40 -4.40 12.55
CA GLY A 216 -18.71 -3.98 13.91
C GLY A 216 -19.85 -4.79 14.51
N THR A 217 -19.63 -5.30 15.71
CA THR A 217 -20.64 -5.98 16.53
C THR A 217 -21.00 -5.09 17.72
N ILE A 218 -22.27 -5.11 18.13
CA ILE A 218 -22.74 -4.38 19.32
C ILE A 218 -23.16 -5.38 20.38
N TRP A 219 -22.49 -5.34 21.53
CA TRP A 219 -23.00 -6.00 22.73
C TRP A 219 -23.81 -5.03 23.56
N ARG A 220 -25.03 -5.41 23.93
CA ARG A 220 -25.98 -4.58 24.71
C ARG A 220 -26.04 -4.95 26.19
N GLY A 221 -25.03 -5.63 26.71
CA GLY A 221 -25.03 -6.11 28.09
C GLY A 221 -26.11 -7.17 28.35
N VAL A 222 -26.53 -7.91 27.33
CA VAL A 222 -27.53 -8.99 27.43
C VAL A 222 -26.82 -10.33 27.25
N THR A 223 -27.16 -11.28 28.10
CA THR A 223 -26.66 -12.66 28.07
C THR A 223 -27.32 -13.48 26.96
N ASN A 224 -26.76 -14.65 26.63
CA ASN A 224 -27.38 -15.59 25.68
C ASN A 224 -28.81 -15.99 26.08
N ASP A 225 -29.12 -16.01 27.38
CA ASP A 225 -30.47 -16.32 27.91
C ASP A 225 -31.42 -15.11 27.87
N GLY A 226 -31.04 -14.00 27.24
CA GLY A 226 -31.85 -12.78 27.15
C GLY A 226 -31.91 -11.95 28.44
N LYS A 227 -31.21 -12.36 29.50
CA LYS A 227 -31.14 -11.61 30.77
C LYS A 227 -30.10 -10.51 30.72
N GLN A 228 -30.30 -9.44 31.50
CA GLN A 228 -29.30 -8.40 31.70
C GLN A 228 -28.07 -8.95 32.42
N ALA A 229 -26.89 -8.69 31.86
CA ALA A 229 -25.61 -8.98 32.49
C ALA A 229 -25.42 -8.08 33.72
N ALA A 230 -24.69 -8.56 34.72
CA ALA A 230 -24.39 -7.78 35.92
C ALA A 230 -23.37 -6.67 35.61
N THR A 231 -23.41 -5.56 36.35
CA THR A 231 -22.32 -4.59 36.36
C THR A 231 -21.02 -5.28 36.75
N GLY A 232 -19.93 -5.03 36.02
CA GLY A 232 -18.66 -5.69 36.30
C GLY A 232 -17.71 -5.77 35.12
N VAL A 233 -16.65 -6.54 35.32
CA VAL A 233 -15.60 -6.78 34.33
C VAL A 233 -15.91 -8.05 33.56
N TYR A 234 -15.76 -7.96 32.23
CA TYR A 234 -15.90 -9.07 31.30
C TYR A 234 -14.66 -9.16 30.41
N ILE A 235 -14.42 -10.33 29.84
CA ILE A 235 -13.38 -10.56 28.83
C ILE A 235 -14.06 -10.85 27.51
N LEU A 236 -13.82 -10.00 26.53
CA LEU A 236 -14.15 -10.27 25.14
C LEU A 236 -13.02 -11.13 24.55
N LYS A 237 -13.39 -12.24 23.91
CA LYS A 237 -12.49 -13.06 23.08
C LYS A 237 -13.03 -13.07 21.66
N PHE A 238 -12.14 -12.82 20.70
CA PHE A 238 -12.43 -12.83 19.28
C PHE A 238 -11.53 -13.88 18.63
N ASP A 239 -12.13 -14.87 17.99
CA ASP A 239 -11.44 -15.92 17.25
C ASP A 239 -11.89 -15.87 15.78
N ALA A 240 -10.95 -15.85 14.84
CA ALA A 240 -11.23 -15.86 13.40
C ALA A 240 -10.18 -16.67 12.63
N GLY A 241 -10.52 -17.91 12.25
CA GLY A 241 -9.55 -18.83 11.64
C GLY A 241 -8.32 -19.03 12.53
N THR A 242 -7.14 -18.59 12.06
CA THR A 242 -5.87 -18.63 12.81
C THR A 242 -5.62 -17.41 13.70
N PHE A 243 -6.49 -16.39 13.63
CA PHE A 243 -6.37 -15.17 14.43
C PHE A 243 -7.15 -15.29 15.74
N SER A 244 -6.57 -14.76 16.83
CA SER A 244 -7.24 -14.66 18.12
C SER A 244 -6.81 -13.36 18.83
N ALA A 245 -7.76 -12.69 19.47
CA ALA A 245 -7.50 -11.51 20.30
C ALA A 245 -8.47 -11.46 21.48
N ALA A 246 -8.08 -10.76 22.55
CA ALA A 246 -8.93 -10.54 23.70
C ALA A 246 -8.80 -9.12 24.23
N GLN A 247 -9.87 -8.61 24.84
CA GLN A 247 -9.86 -7.32 25.53
C GLN A 247 -10.82 -7.30 26.72
N LYS A 248 -10.49 -6.47 27.71
CA LYS A 248 -11.30 -6.26 28.91
C LYS A 248 -12.44 -5.30 28.62
N LEU A 249 -13.66 -5.64 29.01
CA LEU A 249 -14.85 -4.79 28.99
C LEU A 249 -15.31 -4.46 30.40
N ILE A 250 -15.82 -3.25 30.62
CA ILE A 250 -16.37 -2.79 31.90
C ILE A 250 -17.80 -2.31 31.68
N LEU A 251 -18.77 -3.13 32.08
CA LEU A 251 -20.19 -2.78 32.05
C LEU A 251 -20.55 -2.02 33.32
N MET A 252 -21.10 -0.82 33.16
CA MET A 252 -21.68 0.00 34.22
C MET A 252 -23.20 0.10 34.03
N LYS A 253 -23.92 0.24 35.14
CA LYS A 253 -25.36 0.56 35.15
C LYS A 253 -25.55 2.01 35.56
#